data_AF-A0AAW2G5Q9-F1
#
_entry.id   AF-A0AAW2G5Q9-F1
#
_cell.length_a   1.000
_cell.length_b   1.000
_cell.length_c   1.000
_cell.angle_alpha   90.00
_cell.angle_beta   90.00
_cell.angle_gamma   90.00
#
_symmetry.space_group_name_H-M   'P 1'
#
loop_
_entity.id
_entity.type
_entity.pdbx_description
1 polymer ?
#
loop_
_entity_poly.entity_id
_entity_poly.type
_entity_poly.pdbx_seq_one_letter_code
_entity_poly.pdbx_strand_id
1 'polypeptide(L)'
;MSRTAENKAGVPLKDVVSAMNKFADTSLAASWDNVGLLIEPSEPKIVSHILLTNDLTEDVMDEALKLKTDLIITYHPLIFAPLKSITAASWKERIIARCLENKIAVFSPHSSFDSVKGGVNDWLAETFGKKKIRYYISVSDYAILSYMKIIF
;
A
#
# COMPACT_ATOMS: atom_id res chain seq x y z
N MET A 1 29.81 -21.05 4.89
CA MET A 1 28.94 -21.98 5.64
C MET A 1 27.51 -21.71 5.22
N SER A 2 26.96 -22.60 4.40
CA SER A 2 25.63 -22.48 3.79
C SER A 2 24.56 -22.68 4.86
N ARG A 3 23.77 -21.64 5.15
CA ARG A 3 22.49 -21.81 5.85
C ARG A 3 21.50 -22.32 4.80
N THR A 4 21.17 -23.59 4.87
CA THR A 4 20.00 -24.16 4.20
C THR A 4 18.78 -23.34 4.58
N ALA A 5 18.18 -22.67 3.59
CA ALA A 5 16.92 -21.98 3.74
C ALA A 5 15.86 -22.99 4.17
N GLU A 6 15.36 -22.86 5.40
CA GLU A 6 14.12 -23.51 5.80
C GLU A 6 13.06 -23.14 4.77
N ASN A 7 12.39 -24.14 4.23
CA ASN A 7 11.36 -24.00 3.21
C ASN A 7 10.13 -23.33 3.84
N LYS A 8 10.17 -22.02 4.04
CA LYS A 8 9.03 -21.22 4.48
C LYS A 8 7.99 -21.25 3.37
N ALA A 9 6.81 -21.80 3.65
CA ALA A 9 5.66 -21.70 2.77
C ALA A 9 5.31 -20.21 2.58
N GLY A 10 5.56 -19.68 1.39
CA GLY A 10 5.35 -18.28 1.08
C GLY A 10 5.58 -17.98 -0.39
N VAL A 11 5.29 -16.76 -0.81
CA VAL A 11 5.34 -16.32 -2.19
C VAL A 11 6.43 -15.26 -2.35
N PRO A 12 7.25 -15.26 -3.42
CA PRO A 12 8.20 -14.18 -3.66
C PRO A 12 7.52 -12.81 -3.69
N LEU A 13 8.13 -11.79 -3.06
CA LEU A 13 7.58 -10.43 -2.99
C LEU A 13 7.18 -9.89 -4.37
N LYS A 14 8.02 -10.12 -5.39
CA LYS A 14 7.74 -9.72 -6.79
C LYS A 14 6.40 -10.26 -7.32
N ASP A 15 6.02 -11.48 -6.92
CA ASP A 15 4.82 -12.14 -7.40
C ASP A 15 3.59 -11.59 -6.64
N VAL A 16 3.75 -11.28 -5.34
CA VAL A 16 2.74 -10.55 -4.56
C VAL A 16 2.52 -9.16 -5.14
N VAL A 17 3.59 -8.40 -5.44
CA VAL A 17 3.50 -7.06 -6.07
C VAL A 17 2.84 -7.16 -7.45
N SER A 18 3.17 -8.17 -8.24
CA SER A 18 2.51 -8.41 -9.53
C SER A 18 1.00 -8.67 -9.36
N ALA A 19 0.61 -9.44 -8.35
CA ALA A 19 -0.80 -9.67 -8.04
C ALA A 19 -1.50 -8.39 -7.55
N MET A 20 -0.84 -7.60 -6.70
CA MET A 20 -1.36 -6.31 -6.22
C MET A 20 -1.55 -5.31 -7.36
N ASN A 21 -0.62 -5.24 -8.31
CA ASN A 21 -0.76 -4.38 -9.50
C ASN A 21 -1.88 -4.85 -10.44
N LYS A 22 -2.26 -6.14 -10.42
CA LYS A 22 -3.46 -6.62 -11.14
C LYS A 22 -4.75 -6.31 -10.37
N PHE A 23 -4.68 -6.27 -9.04
CA PHE A 23 -5.81 -5.96 -8.16
C PHE A 23 -6.14 -4.46 -8.17
N ALA A 24 -5.13 -3.61 -8.05
CA ALA A 24 -5.21 -2.16 -8.05
C ALA A 24 -4.13 -1.59 -8.99
N ASP A 25 -4.46 -1.50 -10.28
CA ASP A 25 -3.53 -1.03 -11.32
C ASP A 25 -3.02 0.37 -11.02
N THR A 26 -1.73 0.47 -10.71
CA THR A 26 -1.08 1.72 -10.32
C THR A 26 -1.11 2.78 -11.43
N SER A 27 -1.35 2.41 -12.70
CA SER A 27 -1.55 3.38 -13.79
C SER A 27 -2.84 4.20 -13.65
N LEU A 28 -3.79 3.74 -12.83
CA LEU A 28 -5.03 4.45 -12.53
C LEU A 28 -4.87 5.44 -11.35
N ALA A 29 -3.70 5.47 -10.71
CA ALA A 29 -3.44 6.41 -9.64
C ALA A 29 -3.45 7.86 -10.13
N ALA A 30 -3.76 8.77 -9.22
CA ALA A 30 -3.66 10.20 -9.50
C ALA A 30 -2.21 10.62 -9.75
N SER A 31 -2.01 11.60 -10.62
CA SER A 31 -0.68 12.09 -11.02
C SER A 31 0.17 12.65 -9.88
N TRP A 32 -0.45 13.04 -8.77
CA TRP A 32 0.22 13.56 -7.58
C TRP A 32 0.56 12.48 -6.55
N ASP A 33 0.08 11.25 -6.75
CA ASP A 33 0.11 10.20 -5.75
C ASP A 33 1.40 9.37 -5.81
N ASN A 34 1.71 8.67 -4.72
CA ASN A 34 2.84 7.75 -4.63
C ASN A 34 2.38 6.34 -4.24
N VAL A 35 2.07 5.54 -5.25
CA VAL A 35 1.51 4.19 -5.09
C VAL A 35 2.53 3.11 -5.46
N GLY A 36 2.23 1.86 -5.11
CA GLY A 36 3.04 0.69 -5.42
C GLY A 36 3.94 0.26 -4.27
N LEU A 37 5.06 -0.39 -4.60
CA LEU A 37 6.05 -0.84 -3.63
C LEU A 37 6.93 0.35 -3.21
N LEU A 38 6.78 0.80 -1.96
CA LEU A 38 7.46 1.98 -1.43
C LEU A 38 8.72 1.66 -0.63
N ILE A 39 8.77 0.48 0.00
CA ILE A 39 9.94 0.00 0.72
C ILE A 39 10.19 -1.45 0.32
N GLU A 40 11.38 -1.73 -0.18
CA GLU A 40 11.83 -3.06 -0.56
C GLU A 40 13.15 -3.40 0.16
N PRO A 41 13.19 -4.47 0.98
CA PRO A 41 14.44 -4.97 1.55
C PRO A 41 15.43 -5.42 0.48
N SER A 42 16.74 -5.29 0.75
CA SER A 42 17.79 -5.59 -0.24
C SER A 42 17.96 -7.08 -0.57
N GLU A 43 17.62 -7.96 0.37
CA GLU A 43 17.65 -9.41 0.13
C GLU A 43 16.32 -9.90 -0.46
N PRO A 44 16.34 -10.91 -1.35
CA PRO A 44 15.12 -11.51 -1.88
C PRO A 44 14.15 -11.90 -0.75
N LYS A 45 12.95 -11.35 -0.80
CA LYS A 45 11.94 -11.52 0.24
C LYS A 45 10.90 -12.57 -0.16
N ILE A 46 10.69 -13.56 0.71
CA ILE A 46 9.53 -14.46 0.68
C ILE A 46 8.48 -13.90 1.64
N VAL A 47 7.25 -13.74 1.15
CA VAL A 47 6.11 -13.21 1.91
C VAL A 47 5.25 -14.37 2.37
N SER A 48 5.15 -14.54 3.68
CA SER A 48 4.26 -15.52 4.32
C SER A 48 3.19 -14.83 5.18
N HIS A 49 3.53 -13.68 5.77
CA HIS A 49 2.63 -12.89 6.62
C HIS A 49 2.46 -11.48 6.07
N ILE A 50 1.21 -11.08 5.83
CA ILE A 50 0.85 -9.74 5.36
C ILE A 50 0.03 -9.05 6.45
N LEU A 51 0.40 -7.81 6.80
CA LEU A 51 -0.43 -6.93 7.63
C LEU A 51 -1.13 -5.91 6.73
N LEU A 52 -2.44 -5.78 6.85
CA LEU A 52 -3.23 -4.76 6.17
C LEU A 52 -3.53 -3.62 7.15
N THR A 53 -3.33 -2.37 6.75
CA THR A 53 -3.67 -1.20 7.56
C THR A 53 -4.14 -0.04 6.69
N ASN A 54 -4.90 0.89 7.27
CA ASN A 54 -5.17 2.17 6.62
C ASN A 54 -3.94 3.09 6.68
N ASP A 55 -3.40 3.23 7.89
CA ASP A 55 -2.24 4.07 8.20
C ASP A 55 -1.17 3.23 8.88
N LEU A 56 0.07 3.33 8.40
CA LEU A 56 1.22 2.74 9.07
C LEU A 56 1.78 3.73 10.10
N THR A 57 1.25 3.66 11.33
CA THR A 57 1.71 4.42 12.51
C THR A 57 2.82 3.67 13.27
N GLU A 58 3.43 4.31 14.28
CA GLU A 58 4.45 3.64 15.11
C GLU A 58 3.86 2.45 15.90
N ASP A 59 2.62 2.55 16.37
CA ASP A 59 1.93 1.46 17.06
C ASP A 59 1.63 0.28 16.11
N VAL A 60 1.23 0.57 14.87
CA VAL A 60 1.02 -0.46 13.83
C VAL A 60 2.35 -1.09 13.42
N MET A 61 3.44 -0.32 13.41
CA MET A 61 4.78 -0.87 13.22
C MET A 61 5.16 -1.83 14.35
N ASP A 62 4.86 -1.50 15.61
CA ASP A 62 5.07 -2.39 16.75
C ASP A 62 4.24 -3.69 16.64
N GLU A 63 3.00 -3.59 16.17
CA GLU A 63 2.16 -4.75 15.86
C GLU A 63 2.78 -5.62 14.76
N ALA A 64 3.23 -5.03 13.66
CA ALA A 64 3.87 -5.74 12.55
C ALA A 64 5.09 -6.56 13.00
N LEU A 65 5.90 -6.01 13.91
CA LEU A 65 7.04 -6.73 14.48
C LEU A 65 6.60 -7.92 15.34
N LYS A 66 5.58 -7.74 16.19
CA LYS A 66 5.03 -8.83 17.02
C LYS A 66 4.45 -9.96 16.18
N LEU A 67 3.78 -9.61 15.07
CA LEU A 67 3.19 -10.55 14.12
C LEU A 67 4.20 -11.18 13.16
N LYS A 68 5.48 -10.79 13.22
CA LYS A 68 6.54 -11.25 12.30
C LYS A 68 6.15 -11.05 10.83
N THR A 69 5.54 -9.90 10.55
CA THR A 69 5.07 -9.51 9.22
C THR A 69 6.21 -9.46 8.20
N ASP A 70 5.94 -9.91 6.98
CA ASP A 70 6.89 -9.86 5.86
C ASP A 70 6.62 -8.68 4.93
N LEU A 71 5.35 -8.31 4.77
CA LEU A 71 4.85 -7.22 3.93
C LEU A 71 3.73 -6.49 4.65
N ILE A 72 3.81 -5.16 4.70
CA ILE A 72 2.70 -4.29 5.12
C ILE A 72 2.04 -3.73 3.86
N ILE A 73 0.72 -3.86 3.75
CA ILE A 73 -0.08 -3.14 2.76
C ILE A 73 -0.81 -2.04 3.52
N THR A 74 -0.41 -0.80 3.25
CA THR A 74 -0.99 0.41 3.87
C THR A 74 -1.84 1.13 2.83
N TYR A 75 -3.05 1.57 3.17
CA TYR A 75 -3.87 2.32 2.20
C TYR A 75 -3.25 3.69 1.90
N HIS A 76 -2.89 4.45 2.94
CA HIS A 76 -2.20 5.72 2.79
C HIS A 76 -0.68 5.51 2.60
N PRO A 77 -0.05 6.16 1.60
CA PRO A 77 1.39 6.05 1.37
C PRO A 77 2.21 6.57 2.54
N LEU A 78 3.06 5.72 3.14
CA LEU A 78 3.99 6.15 4.19
C LEU A 78 4.93 7.24 3.64
N ILE A 79 5.53 6.96 2.47
CA ILE A 79 6.32 7.91 1.68
C ILE A 79 5.33 8.62 0.74
N PHE A 80 4.77 9.75 1.17
CA PHE A 80 3.87 10.53 0.32
C PHE A 80 4.61 11.61 -0.49
N ALA A 81 5.67 12.17 0.08
CA ALA A 81 6.53 13.15 -0.57
C ALA A 81 7.98 12.63 -0.60
N PRO A 82 8.80 13.05 -1.59
CA PRO A 82 10.19 12.65 -1.68
C PRO A 82 10.98 12.99 -0.40
N LEU A 83 11.74 12.02 0.10
CA LEU A 83 12.62 12.19 1.26
C LEU A 83 14.03 12.54 0.79
N LYS A 84 14.63 13.57 1.40
CA LYS A 84 16.03 13.95 1.12
C LYS A 84 17.04 13.11 1.92
N SER A 85 16.63 12.62 3.08
CA SER A 85 17.44 11.79 3.98
C SER A 85 16.54 10.95 4.88
N ILE A 86 17.08 9.87 5.43
CA ILE A 86 16.43 9.03 6.45
C ILE A 86 17.38 8.96 7.64
N THR A 87 16.99 9.63 8.72
CA THR A 87 17.84 9.88 9.91
C THR A 87 17.09 9.63 11.22
N ALA A 88 15.91 8.99 11.15
CA ALA A 88 15.01 8.77 12.29
C ALA A 88 14.50 10.06 12.98
N ALA A 89 14.68 11.22 12.35
CA ALA A 89 14.27 12.52 12.91
C ALA A 89 12.74 12.66 13.02
N SER A 90 12.02 12.21 11.99
CA SER A 90 10.56 12.15 11.99
C SER A 90 10.01 10.75 12.27
N TRP A 91 8.74 10.68 12.69
CA TRP A 91 8.06 9.40 12.91
C TRP A 91 8.00 8.53 11.65
N LYS A 92 7.83 9.15 10.47
CA LYS A 92 7.87 8.43 9.18
C LYS A 92 9.25 7.83 8.93
N GLU A 93 10.32 8.61 9.13
CA GLU A 93 11.69 8.11 8.97
C GLU A 93 12.00 6.97 9.94
N ARG A 94 11.51 7.04 11.19
CA ARG A 94 11.68 5.95 12.16
C ARG A 94 11.01 4.66 11.68
N ILE A 95 9.77 4.75 11.17
CA ILE A 95 9.08 3.59 10.61
C ILE A 95 9.86 3.03 9.41
N ILE A 96 10.30 3.89 8.47
CA ILE A 96 11.06 3.45 7.30
C ILE A 96 12.34 2.72 7.70
N ALA A 97 13.11 3.30 8.64
CA ALA A 97 14.32 2.67 9.16
C ALA A 97 14.02 1.30 9.78
N ARG A 98 12.98 1.21 10.61
CA ARG A 98 12.55 -0.05 11.24
C ARG A 98 12.08 -1.07 10.21
N CYS A 99 11.37 -0.68 9.14
CA CYS A 99 10.99 -1.58 8.07
C CYS A 99 12.23 -2.21 7.40
N LEU A 100 13.23 -1.38 7.07
CA LEU A 100 14.47 -1.84 6.42
C LEU A 100 15.28 -2.75 7.35
N GLU A 101 15.48 -2.37 8.60
CA GLU A 101 16.20 -3.16 9.61
C GLU A 101 15.57 -4.54 9.84
N ASN A 102 14.24 -4.61 9.81
CA ASN A 102 13.48 -5.84 10.05
C ASN A 102 13.09 -6.58 8.77
N LYS A 103 13.58 -6.13 7.60
CA LYS A 103 13.31 -6.74 6.29
C LYS A 103 11.81 -6.84 6.00
N ILE A 104 11.06 -5.78 6.28
CA ILE A 104 9.62 -5.65 6.03
C ILE A 104 9.41 -4.78 4.79
N ALA A 105 8.73 -5.33 3.79
CA ALA A 105 8.34 -4.57 2.61
C ALA A 105 7.08 -3.73 2.89
N VAL A 106 6.88 -2.63 2.15
CA VAL A 106 5.68 -1.79 2.25
C VAL A 106 5.12 -1.50 0.87
N PHE A 107 3.84 -1.82 0.66
CA PHE A 107 3.09 -1.52 -0.56
C PHE A 107 1.89 -0.61 -0.25
N SER A 108 1.58 0.34 -1.12
CA SER A 108 0.45 1.26 -0.96
C SER A 108 -0.33 1.42 -2.27
N PRO A 109 -1.61 1.00 -2.35
CA PRO A 109 -2.40 1.21 -3.56
C PRO A 109 -3.07 2.60 -3.63
N HIS A 110 -3.49 3.16 -2.49
CA HIS A 110 -4.12 4.49 -2.37
C HIS A 110 -5.11 4.83 -3.50
N SER A 111 -4.88 5.90 -4.25
CA SER A 111 -5.81 6.36 -5.30
C SER A 111 -5.98 5.40 -6.47
N SER A 112 -5.05 4.46 -6.68
CA SER A 112 -5.24 3.41 -7.68
C SER A 112 -6.40 2.48 -7.28
N PHE A 113 -6.52 2.14 -6.00
CA PHE A 113 -7.61 1.33 -5.47
C PHE A 113 -8.92 2.10 -5.34
N ASP A 114 -8.88 3.42 -5.20
CA ASP A 114 -10.09 4.26 -5.30
C ASP A 114 -10.68 4.27 -6.72
N SER A 115 -9.84 4.01 -7.72
CA SER A 115 -10.17 4.16 -9.14
C SER A 115 -10.54 2.84 -9.82
N VAL A 116 -10.27 1.69 -9.18
CA VAL A 116 -10.71 0.40 -9.72
C VAL A 116 -12.19 0.14 -9.46
N LYS A 117 -12.82 -0.56 -10.40
CA LYS A 117 -14.13 -1.17 -10.18
C LYS A 117 -14.02 -2.26 -9.11
N GLY A 118 -14.95 -2.27 -8.16
CA GLY A 118 -14.89 -3.07 -6.94
C GLY A 118 -13.94 -2.49 -5.89
N GLY A 119 -13.46 -1.27 -6.09
CA GLY A 119 -12.55 -0.55 -5.19
C GLY A 119 -13.26 0.12 -4.01
N VAL A 120 -12.52 0.96 -3.28
CA VAL A 120 -13.00 1.61 -2.04
C VAL A 120 -14.30 2.38 -2.27
N ASN A 121 -14.38 3.15 -3.36
CA ASN A 121 -15.57 3.93 -3.70
C ASN A 121 -16.79 3.04 -3.91
N ASP A 122 -16.64 1.88 -4.57
CA ASP A 122 -17.75 0.96 -4.82
C ASP A 122 -18.25 0.34 -3.52
N TRP A 123 -17.34 -0.08 -2.64
CA TRP A 123 -17.69 -0.61 -1.32
C TRP A 123 -18.43 0.42 -0.47
N LEU A 124 -17.99 1.68 -0.49
CA LEU A 124 -18.70 2.76 0.18
C LEU A 124 -20.08 2.99 -0.43
N ALA A 125 -20.20 2.93 -1.76
CA ALA A 125 -21.46 3.15 -2.47
C ALA A 125 -22.52 2.12 -2.09
N GLU A 126 -22.14 0.86 -1.93
CA GLU A 126 -23.03 -0.25 -1.57
C GLU A 126 -23.81 0.02 -0.27
N THR A 127 -23.20 0.74 0.68
CA THR A 127 -23.85 1.11 1.95
C THR A 127 -25.05 2.03 1.79
N PHE A 128 -25.15 2.75 0.67
CA PHE A 128 -26.25 3.66 0.35
C PHE A 128 -27.34 3.03 -0.53
N GLY A 129 -27.25 1.71 -0.78
CA GLY A 129 -28.21 0.92 -1.56
C GLY A 129 -27.96 0.96 -3.07
N LYS A 130 -28.78 0.21 -3.83
CA LYS A 130 -28.71 0.10 -5.31
C LYS A 130 -29.23 1.37 -6.02
N LYS A 131 -28.71 2.54 -5.66
CA LYS A 131 -28.96 3.78 -6.40
C LYS A 131 -28.01 3.90 -7.58
N LYS A 132 -28.34 4.76 -8.54
CA LYS A 132 -27.51 5.00 -9.71
C LYS A 132 -26.22 5.70 -9.26
N ILE A 133 -25.12 4.96 -9.19
CA ILE A 133 -23.79 5.50 -8.89
C ILE A 133 -23.30 6.25 -10.12
N ARG A 134 -22.81 7.48 -9.92
CA ARG A 134 -22.15 8.26 -10.98
C ARG A 134 -20.75 8.62 -10.50
N TYR A 135 -19.75 8.04 -11.16
CA TYR A 135 -18.37 8.40 -10.95
C TYR A 135 -18.11 9.77 -11.57
N TYR A 136 -17.51 10.67 -10.81
CA TYR A 136 -17.00 11.93 -11.33
C TYR A 136 -15.48 11.83 -11.35
N ILE A 137 -14.94 11.62 -12.55
CA ILE A 137 -13.52 11.75 -12.81
C ILE A 137 -13.32 13.18 -13.29
N SER A 138 -12.80 14.04 -12.41
CA SER A 138 -12.29 15.34 -12.84
C SER A 138 -10.85 15.11 -13.29
N VAL A 139 -10.62 15.17 -14.61
CA VAL A 139 -9.28 15.30 -15.17
C VAL A 139 -9.04 16.80 -15.28
N SER A 140 -8.33 17.37 -14.30
CA SER A 140 -7.69 18.67 -14.49
C SER A 140 -6.23 18.41 -14.85
N ASP A 141 -5.58 19.32 -15.58
CA ASP A 141 -4.19 19.18 -16.08
C ASP A 141 -3.13 18.88 -14.99
N TYR A 142 -3.51 18.82 -13.71
CA TYR A 142 -2.66 18.57 -12.55
C TYR A 142 -3.16 17.51 -11.55
N ALA A 143 -4.34 16.91 -11.76
CA ALA A 143 -4.86 15.86 -10.86
C ALA A 143 -5.99 15.04 -11.52
N ILE A 144 -5.90 13.71 -11.41
CA ILE A 144 -7.09 12.85 -11.41
C ILE A 144 -7.59 12.85 -9.96
N LEU A 145 -8.75 13.45 -9.73
CA LEU A 145 -9.47 13.24 -8.48
C LEU A 145 -10.70 12.39 -8.81
N SER A 146 -10.73 11.17 -8.28
CA SER A 146 -11.91 10.33 -8.32
C SER A 146 -12.80 10.73 -7.13
N TYR A 147 -13.91 11.40 -7.42
CA TYR A 147 -14.94 11.67 -6.42
C TYR A 147 -16.18 10.84 -6.76
N MET A 148 -16.67 10.07 -5.80
CA MET A 148 -17.97 9.46 -5.90
C MET A 148 -19.04 10.41 -5.36
N LYS A 149 -20.01 10.79 -6.20
CA LYS A 149 -21.20 11.52 -5.77
C LYS A 149 -22.41 10.61 -5.80
N ILE A 150 -23.03 10.42 -4.65
CA ILE A 150 -24.30 9.70 -4.53
C ILE A 150 -25.41 10.71 -4.84
N ILE A 151 -26.10 10.49 -5.95
CA ILE A 151 -27.22 11.34 -6.36
C ILE A 151 -28.51 10.69 -5.82
N PHE A 152 -29.25 11.44 -5.01
CA PHE A 152 -30.58 11.07 -4.50
C PHE A 152 -31.65 11.38 -5.55
#